data_AF-W2W7Y9-F1
#
_entry.id   AF-W2W7Y9-F1
#
_cell.length_a   1.000
_cell.length_b   1.000
_cell.length_c   1.000
_cell.angle_alpha   90.00
_cell.angle_beta   90.00
_cell.angle_gamma   90.00
#
_symmetry.space_group_name_H-M   'P 1'
#
loop_
_entity.id
_entity.type
_entity.pdbx_description
1 polymer ?
#
loop_
_entity_poly.entity_id
_entity_poly.type
_entity_poly.pdbx_seq_one_letter_code
_entity_poly.pdbx_strand_id
1 'polypeptide(L)'
;MTKLGLMRLYGQDQLVLHAFFDDLPVAGAFVRDYAPNANRGVYRKYAYGNMKTWVCTSHSCGWLVSLTKKRASVASAGKVKKVMKLSHVPSGAYYISKLNLTPSQCCTSSPDVNARQLKELTGFTAAILEDHSPGLTRVVNSVDKVDDINMKSKHAVVYRAIQEVKASLTVSPEVEYSLLPGFMEAFAEANPGSRVCLELDSRNSLVRIQDAILPVWEVDERT
;
A
#
# COMPACT_ATOMS: atom_id res chain seq x y z
N MET A 1 15.19 -3.23 -7.61
CA MET A 1 14.29 -4.01 -6.74
C MET A 1 13.92 -3.15 -5.56
N THR A 2 12.74 -2.54 -5.63
CA THR A 2 12.30 -1.57 -4.63
C THR A 2 11.70 -2.34 -3.46
N LYS A 3 12.24 -2.09 -2.26
CA LYS A 3 11.83 -2.77 -1.04
C LYS A 3 10.78 -1.92 -0.33
N LEU A 4 9.75 -2.55 0.22
CA LEU A 4 8.83 -1.91 1.15
C LEU A 4 9.64 -1.21 2.25
N GLY A 5 9.32 0.05 2.54
CA GLY A 5 10.01 0.89 3.52
C GLY A 5 9.73 0.47 4.96
N LEU A 6 10.22 -0.71 5.38
CA LEU A 6 9.97 -1.28 6.70
C LEU A 6 10.40 -0.37 7.85
N MET A 7 11.53 0.33 7.70
CA MET A 7 12.01 1.30 8.68
C MET A 7 10.98 2.41 8.92
N ARG A 8 10.35 2.92 7.86
CA ARG A 8 9.29 3.94 7.96
C ARG A 8 8.02 3.40 8.63
N LEU A 9 7.67 2.14 8.38
CA LEU A 9 6.42 1.55 8.86
C LEU A 9 6.49 1.01 10.29
N TYR A 10 7.65 0.49 10.69
CA TYR A 10 7.81 -0.27 11.94
C TYR A 10 8.99 0.20 12.81
N GLY A 11 9.76 1.19 12.35
CA GLY A 11 10.99 1.62 13.03
C GLY A 11 12.13 0.57 12.99
N GLN A 12 11.95 -0.50 12.21
CA GLN A 12 12.91 -1.59 12.04
C GLN A 12 12.83 -2.11 10.60
N ASP A 13 13.95 -2.49 10.03
CA ASP A 13 14.07 -2.99 8.65
C ASP A 13 14.51 -4.46 8.57
N GLN A 14 15.05 -5.01 9.65
CA GLN A 14 15.57 -6.37 9.69
C GLN A 14 14.87 -7.24 10.73
N LEU A 15 14.72 -8.52 10.39
CA LEU A 15 14.33 -9.54 11.35
C LEU A 15 15.56 -9.90 12.21
N VAL A 16 15.59 -9.39 13.45
CA VAL A 16 16.67 -9.66 14.41
C VAL A 16 16.15 -10.52 15.55
N LEU A 17 16.95 -11.50 15.98
CA LEU A 17 16.60 -12.32 17.12
C LEU A 17 16.40 -11.44 18.37
N HIS A 18 15.31 -11.65 19.10
CA HIS A 18 14.92 -10.88 20.30
C HIS A 18 14.52 -9.42 20.06
N ALA A 19 14.40 -8.96 18.80
CA ALA A 19 13.62 -7.76 18.51
C ALA A 19 12.17 -7.98 18.97
N PHE A 20 11.54 -6.91 19.47
CA PHE A 20 10.22 -6.99 20.07
C PHE A 20 9.26 -5.96 19.50
N PHE A 21 7.99 -6.26 19.67
CA PHE A 21 6.83 -5.47 19.30
C PHE A 21 5.84 -5.57 20.45
N ASP A 22 5.15 -4.48 20.76
CA ASP A 22 4.15 -4.47 21.82
C ASP A 22 2.96 -5.37 21.46
N ASP A 23 2.58 -5.35 20.18
CA ASP A 23 1.36 -5.98 19.68
C ASP A 23 1.61 -7.06 18.62
N LEU A 24 0.86 -8.17 18.73
CA LEU A 24 0.92 -9.26 17.75
C LEU A 24 0.49 -8.85 16.33
N PRO A 25 -0.60 -8.06 16.13
CA PRO A 25 -0.97 -7.58 14.80
C PRO A 25 0.16 -6.83 14.09
N VAL A 26 0.87 -5.95 14.82
CA VAL A 26 2.00 -5.17 14.31
C VAL A 26 3.17 -6.10 13.97
N ALA A 27 3.56 -6.97 14.90
CA ALA A 27 4.64 -7.93 14.69
C ALA A 27 4.35 -8.87 13.49
N GLY A 28 3.11 -9.34 13.37
CA GLY A 28 2.69 -10.19 12.26
C GLY A 28 2.62 -9.44 10.93
N ALA A 29 2.27 -8.16 10.95
CA ALA A 29 2.31 -7.31 9.75
C ALA A 29 3.74 -7.06 9.29
N PHE A 30 4.67 -6.79 10.22
CA PHE A 30 6.09 -6.66 9.93
C PHE A 30 6.67 -7.90 9.24
N VAL A 31 6.41 -9.10 9.78
CA VAL A 31 6.89 -10.36 9.15
C VAL A 31 6.33 -10.54 7.73
N ARG A 32 5.06 -10.19 7.51
CA ARG A 32 4.41 -10.27 6.19
C ARG A 32 4.92 -9.22 5.21
N ASP A 33 5.33 -8.04 5.68
CA ASP A 33 5.91 -6.99 4.83
C ASP A 33 7.40 -7.25 4.55
N TYR A 34 8.11 -7.91 5.47
CA TYR A 34 9.49 -8.31 5.26
C TYR A 34 9.64 -9.41 4.21
N ALA A 35 8.70 -10.36 4.16
CA ALA A 35 8.81 -11.51 3.27
C ALA A 35 8.90 -11.17 1.76
N PRO A 36 8.07 -10.25 1.21
CA PRO A 36 8.24 -9.76 -0.16
C PRO A 36 9.61 -9.12 -0.42
N ASN A 37 10.17 -8.37 0.54
CA ASN A 37 11.50 -7.78 0.42
C ASN A 37 12.63 -8.81 0.35
N ALA A 38 12.39 -10.02 0.87
CA ALA A 38 13.29 -11.16 0.79
C ALA A 38 12.97 -12.08 -0.42
N ASN A 39 12.07 -11.66 -1.31
CA ASN A 39 11.53 -12.45 -2.41
C ASN A 39 10.96 -13.81 -1.94
N ARG A 40 10.13 -13.79 -0.89
CA ARG A 40 9.52 -15.01 -0.31
C ARG A 40 8.01 -14.86 -0.15
N GLY A 41 7.30 -15.92 -0.51
CA GLY A 41 5.91 -16.13 -0.10
C GLY A 41 5.88 -16.78 1.28
N VAL A 42 5.08 -16.25 2.20
CA VAL A 42 5.01 -16.78 3.57
C VAL A 42 3.57 -16.96 4.00
N TYR A 43 3.35 -18.00 4.82
CA TYR A 43 2.07 -18.24 5.45
C TYR A 43 2.26 -18.57 6.93
N ARG A 44 1.20 -18.37 7.72
CA ARG A 44 1.23 -18.65 9.15
C ARG A 44 0.93 -20.13 9.37
N LYS A 45 1.94 -20.93 9.73
CA LYS A 45 1.81 -22.39 9.94
C LYS A 45 1.23 -22.73 11.31
N TYR A 46 1.69 -22.08 12.37
CA TYR A 46 1.27 -22.38 13.74
C TYR A 46 0.71 -21.13 14.43
N ALA A 47 -0.46 -21.29 15.05
CA ALA A 47 -1.15 -20.22 15.76
C ALA A 47 -1.46 -20.53 17.23
N TYR A 48 -0.79 -21.50 17.85
CA TYR A 48 -1.15 -22.00 19.19
C TYR A 48 -0.54 -21.20 20.34
N GLY A 49 -1.36 -20.90 21.35
CA GLY A 49 -0.95 -20.24 22.60
C GLY A 49 -0.19 -18.93 22.38
N ASN A 50 0.96 -18.80 23.05
CA ASN A 50 1.79 -17.60 23.03
C ASN A 50 2.80 -17.56 21.88
N MET A 51 2.88 -18.60 21.04
CA MET A 51 3.82 -18.67 19.91
C MET A 51 3.06 -18.52 18.58
N LYS A 52 3.69 -17.86 17.61
CA LYS A 52 3.17 -17.68 16.25
C LYS A 52 4.32 -17.86 15.27
N THR A 53 4.16 -18.74 14.28
CA THR A 53 5.24 -19.07 13.35
C THR A 53 4.80 -18.87 11.91
N TRP A 54 5.61 -18.12 11.16
CA TRP A 54 5.54 -17.96 9.73
C TRP A 54 6.62 -18.81 9.08
N VAL A 55 6.25 -19.45 7.98
CA VAL A 55 7.16 -20.28 7.18
C VAL A 55 6.99 -19.91 5.71
N CYS A 56 7.99 -20.24 4.91
CA CYS A 56 7.91 -20.12 3.46
C CYS A 56 6.82 -21.03 2.88
N THR A 57 6.16 -20.60 1.81
CA THR A 57 5.20 -21.42 1.06
C THR A 57 5.86 -22.61 0.36
N SER A 58 7.15 -22.53 0.05
CA SER A 58 7.92 -23.63 -0.54
C SER A 58 8.42 -24.59 0.54
N HIS A 59 8.05 -25.87 0.46
CA HIS A 59 8.43 -26.90 1.44
C HIS A 59 9.94 -27.17 1.53
N SER A 60 10.68 -26.93 0.44
CA SER A 60 12.15 -27.06 0.38
C SER A 60 12.90 -25.87 1.01
N CYS A 61 12.18 -24.86 1.47
CA CYS A 61 12.76 -23.66 2.05
C CYS A 61 12.68 -23.70 3.58
N GLY A 62 13.84 -23.69 4.23
CA GLY A 62 13.94 -23.67 5.69
C GLY A 62 13.59 -22.32 6.34
N TRP A 63 13.18 -21.33 5.54
CA TRP A 63 12.87 -19.98 6.02
C TRP A 63 11.71 -20.03 7.02
N LEU A 64 11.96 -19.49 8.21
CA LEU A 64 10.97 -19.43 9.28
C LEU A 64 11.21 -18.25 10.21
N VAL A 65 10.12 -17.73 10.75
CA VAL A 65 10.13 -16.72 11.81
C VAL A 65 9.12 -17.13 12.87
N SER A 66 9.57 -17.29 14.10
CA SER A 66 8.71 -17.51 15.26
C SER A 66 8.70 -16.31 16.17
N LEU A 67 7.51 -15.84 16.49
CA LEU A 67 7.23 -14.84 17.51
C LEU A 67 6.72 -15.54 18.77
N THR A 68 7.19 -15.10 19.94
CA THR A 68 6.71 -15.60 21.23
C THR A 68 6.33 -14.43 22.12
N LYS A 69 5.18 -14.54 22.82
CA LYS A 69 4.78 -13.57 23.85
C LYS A 69 5.61 -13.76 25.11
N LYS A 70 6.29 -12.71 25.58
CA LYS A 70 6.98 -12.71 26.86
C LYS A 70 5.94 -12.76 27.99
N ARG A 71 5.99 -13.80 28.80
CA ARG A 71 5.13 -13.92 29.99
C ARG A 71 5.63 -12.97 31.08
N ALA A 72 4.70 -12.48 31.90
CA ALA A 72 5.09 -11.83 33.16
C ALA A 72 5.86 -12.84 34.00
N SER A 73 7.08 -12.51 34.43
CA SER A 73 7.77 -13.33 35.41
C SER A 73 7.13 -13.05 36.77
N VAL A 74 6.47 -14.03 37.36
CA VAL A 74 6.09 -13.96 38.77
C VAL A 74 7.39 -14.05 39.55
N ALA A 75 7.84 -12.93 40.12
CA ALA A 75 9.02 -12.94 40.97
C ALA A 75 8.72 -13.81 42.19
N SER A 76 9.39 -14.96 42.29
CA SER A 76 9.37 -15.75 43.52
C SER A 76 10.07 -14.92 44.58
N ALA A 77 9.37 -14.58 45.66
CA ALA A 77 9.92 -13.80 46.78
C ALA A 77 11.25 -14.43 47.23
N GLY A 78 12.35 -13.67 47.15
CA GLY A 78 13.65 -14.07 47.70
C GLY A 78 14.77 -14.46 46.72
N LYS A 79 14.60 -14.39 45.39
CA LYS A 79 15.72 -14.61 44.45
C LYS A 79 16.24 -13.30 43.85
N VAL A 80 17.56 -13.07 43.98
CA VAL A 80 18.30 -12.00 43.31
C VAL A 80 17.94 -11.98 41.82
N LYS A 81 17.57 -10.81 41.29
CA LYS A 81 17.26 -10.61 39.86
C LYS A 81 18.51 -10.92 39.03
N LYS A 82 18.68 -12.18 38.60
CA LYS A 82 19.63 -12.52 37.53
C LYS A 82 19.22 -11.74 36.28
N VAL A 83 20.16 -11.00 35.69
CA VAL A 83 19.95 -10.36 34.39
C VAL A 83 19.68 -11.47 33.38
N MET A 84 18.42 -11.63 32.99
CA MET A 84 18.02 -12.63 32.01
C MET A 84 18.25 -12.09 30.59
N LYS A 85 18.52 -12.99 29.64
CA LYS A 85 18.77 -12.70 28.21
C LYS A 85 17.65 -11.89 27.52
N LEU A 86 16.47 -11.82 28.13
CA LEU A 86 15.28 -11.10 27.64
C LEU A 86 14.86 -9.97 28.60
N SER A 87 15.78 -9.45 29.41
CA SER A 87 15.49 -8.37 30.37
C SER A 87 15.06 -7.07 29.70
N HIS A 88 15.54 -6.79 28.49
CA HIS A 88 15.19 -5.63 27.67
C HIS A 88 13.79 -5.69 27.05
N VAL A 89 13.20 -6.87 26.90
CA VAL A 89 11.86 -7.04 26.30
C VAL A 89 10.79 -6.77 27.37
N PRO A 90 9.78 -5.91 27.14
CA PRO A 90 8.68 -5.72 28.10
C PRO A 90 7.87 -6.99 28.33
N SER A 91 7.34 -7.19 29.55
CA SER A 91 6.39 -8.28 29.80
C SER A 91 5.09 -8.02 29.03
N GLY A 92 4.57 -9.06 28.36
CA GLY A 92 3.40 -8.95 27.49
C GLY A 92 3.72 -8.70 26.01
N ALA A 93 4.92 -8.18 25.69
CA ALA A 93 5.36 -7.95 24.32
C ALA A 93 5.66 -9.25 23.56
N TYR A 94 5.57 -9.19 22.23
CA TYR A 94 5.97 -10.27 21.33
C TYR A 94 7.39 -10.05 20.85
N TYR A 95 8.23 -11.07 20.93
CA TYR A 95 9.61 -10.99 20.44
C TYR A 95 9.92 -12.12 19.46
N ILE A 96 10.90 -11.89 18.58
CA ILE A 96 11.41 -12.90 17.66
C ILE A 96 12.20 -13.95 18.47
N SER A 97 11.64 -15.14 18.61
CA SER A 97 12.20 -16.22 19.43
C SER A 97 13.05 -17.20 18.64
N LYS A 98 12.68 -17.45 17.38
CA LYS A 98 13.42 -18.31 16.45
C LYS A 98 13.40 -17.67 15.08
N LEU A 99 14.55 -17.67 14.42
CA LEU A 99 14.73 -17.06 13.12
C LEU A 99 15.58 -18.01 12.26
N ASN A 100 15.11 -18.30 11.05
CA ASN A 100 15.93 -18.87 10.00
C ASN A 100 15.65 -18.12 8.70
N LEU A 101 16.64 -17.38 8.21
CA LEU A 101 16.56 -16.61 6.97
C LEU A 101 17.42 -17.23 5.86
N THR A 102 17.96 -18.43 6.07
CA THR A 102 18.86 -19.03 5.09
C THR A 102 18.16 -19.21 3.74
N PRO A 103 18.73 -18.69 2.65
CA PRO A 103 18.18 -18.87 1.34
C PRO A 103 18.32 -20.34 0.94
N SER A 104 17.21 -20.95 0.52
CA SER A 104 17.25 -22.26 -0.16
C SER A 104 17.46 -22.01 -1.65
N GLN A 105 18.43 -22.72 -2.24
CA GLN A 105 18.74 -22.60 -3.67
C GLN A 105 17.59 -23.07 -4.57
N CYS A 106 16.75 -23.99 -4.07
CA CYS A 106 15.61 -24.54 -4.80
C CYS A 106 14.28 -24.01 -4.27
N CYS A 107 14.26 -22.75 -3.81
CA CYS A 107 13.04 -22.13 -3.32
C CYS A 107 12.13 -21.73 -4.49
N THR A 108 10.97 -22.39 -4.60
CA THR A 108 9.96 -22.13 -5.62
C THR A 108 8.86 -21.17 -5.16
N SER A 109 9.03 -20.52 -4.00
CA SER A 109 8.01 -19.60 -3.47
C SER A 109 8.03 -18.30 -4.28
N SER A 110 6.86 -17.81 -4.65
CA SER A 110 6.67 -16.43 -5.11
C SER A 110 6.14 -15.55 -3.97
N PRO A 111 6.51 -14.26 -3.91
CA PRO A 111 5.95 -13.31 -2.96
C PRO A 111 4.43 -13.26 -3.01
N ASP A 112 3.81 -13.23 -1.83
CA ASP A 112 2.37 -13.04 -1.70
C ASP A 112 2.07 -11.62 -1.22
N VAL A 113 1.85 -10.73 -2.19
CA VAL A 113 1.69 -9.29 -1.98
C VAL A 113 0.21 -8.94 -1.88
N ASN A 114 -0.18 -8.24 -0.81
CA ASN A 114 -1.54 -7.72 -0.65
C ASN A 114 -1.72 -6.36 -1.35
N ALA A 115 -2.96 -5.89 -1.48
CA ALA A 115 -3.27 -4.64 -2.19
C ALA A 115 -2.54 -3.42 -1.59
N ARG A 116 -2.34 -3.36 -0.27
CA ARG A 116 -1.59 -2.29 0.40
C ARG A 116 -0.13 -2.29 -0.02
N GLN A 117 0.53 -3.44 0.05
CA GLN A 117 1.93 -3.60 -0.33
C GLN A 117 2.14 -3.37 -1.84
N LEU A 118 1.19 -3.83 -2.66
CA LEU A 118 1.23 -3.69 -4.11
C LEU A 118 1.30 -2.22 -4.53
N LYS A 119 0.58 -1.32 -3.84
CA LYS A 119 0.58 0.13 -4.13
C LYS A 119 1.94 0.81 -3.89
N GLU A 120 2.79 0.23 -3.06
CA GLU A 120 4.13 0.75 -2.74
C GLU A 120 5.21 0.23 -3.71
N LEU A 121 4.87 -0.74 -4.58
CA LEU A 121 5.82 -1.32 -5.53
C LEU A 121 6.04 -0.38 -6.71
N THR A 122 7.29 -0.30 -7.17
CA THR A 122 7.66 0.60 -8.27
C THR A 122 7.03 0.19 -9.59
N GLY A 123 6.93 -1.12 -9.87
CA GLY A 123 6.24 -1.60 -11.06
C GLY A 123 4.77 -1.24 -11.06
N PHE A 124 4.13 -1.19 -9.88
CA PHE A 124 2.74 -0.75 -9.77
C PHE A 124 2.61 0.76 -9.95
N THR A 125 3.41 1.56 -9.24
CA THR A 125 3.35 3.03 -9.37
C THR A 125 3.70 3.50 -10.78
N ALA A 126 4.67 2.87 -11.45
CA ALA A 126 5.01 3.19 -12.84
C ALA A 126 3.91 2.78 -13.84
N ALA A 127 3.05 1.83 -13.48
CA ALA A 127 1.95 1.40 -14.34
C ALA A 127 0.71 2.28 -14.22
N ILE A 128 0.55 2.99 -13.10
CA ILE A 128 -0.51 3.96 -12.88
C ILE A 128 0.06 5.35 -13.17
N LEU A 129 -0.14 5.81 -14.41
CA LEU A 129 0.14 7.19 -14.78
C LEU A 129 -1.13 8.03 -14.62
N GLU A 130 -0.95 9.28 -14.23
CA GLU A 130 -1.99 10.31 -14.36
C GLU A 130 -2.42 10.37 -15.84
N ASP A 131 -3.72 10.55 -16.09
CA ASP A 131 -4.38 10.60 -17.40
C ASP A 131 -4.50 9.30 -18.22
N HIS A 132 -3.97 8.17 -17.73
CA HIS A 132 -4.15 6.88 -18.38
C HIS A 132 -5.01 5.94 -17.55
N SER A 133 -5.97 5.26 -18.19
CA SER A 133 -6.69 4.18 -17.52
C SER A 133 -5.71 3.02 -17.23
N PRO A 134 -5.40 2.70 -15.96
CA PRO A 134 -4.53 1.57 -15.65
C PRO A 134 -5.27 0.27 -15.98
N GLY A 135 -4.89 -0.33 -17.11
CA GLY A 135 -5.37 -1.65 -17.51
C GLY A 135 -4.73 -2.73 -16.65
N LEU A 136 -5.52 -3.72 -16.21
CA LEU A 136 -5.07 -4.85 -15.41
C LEU A 136 -3.80 -5.51 -15.98
N THR A 137 -3.79 -5.79 -17.29
CA THR A 137 -2.67 -6.42 -18.00
C THR A 137 -1.40 -5.56 -17.94
N ARG A 138 -1.53 -4.24 -18.03
CA ARG A 138 -0.40 -3.32 -17.94
C ARG A 138 0.23 -3.38 -16.54
N VAL A 139 -0.59 -3.31 -15.50
CA VAL A 139 -0.13 -3.37 -14.10
C VAL A 139 0.55 -4.71 -13.81
N VAL A 140 -0.09 -5.83 -14.20
CA VAL A 140 0.49 -7.16 -14.00
C VAL A 140 1.84 -7.29 -14.70
N ASN A 141 1.94 -6.88 -15.97
CA ASN A 141 3.19 -6.98 -16.73
C ASN A 141 4.30 -6.07 -16.17
N SER A 142 3.93 -4.89 -15.66
CA SER A 142 4.89 -3.95 -15.08
C SER A 142 5.46 -4.50 -13.77
N VAL A 143 4.60 -5.00 -12.87
CA VAL A 143 5.02 -5.61 -11.60
C VAL A 143 5.86 -6.87 -11.83
N ASP A 144 5.49 -7.71 -12.81
CA ASP A 144 6.27 -8.91 -13.18
C ASP A 144 7.68 -8.53 -13.68
N LYS A 145 7.78 -7.50 -14.53
CA LYS A 145 9.07 -7.07 -15.13
C LYS A 145 9.97 -6.26 -14.19
N VAL A 146 9.39 -5.39 -13.36
CA VAL A 146 10.14 -4.42 -12.55
C VAL A 146 10.45 -4.98 -11.16
N ASP A 147 9.50 -5.69 -10.56
CA ASP A 147 9.60 -6.17 -9.17
C ASP A 147 9.85 -7.70 -9.08
N ASP A 148 9.79 -8.44 -10.19
CA ASP A 148 9.94 -9.90 -10.25
C ASP A 148 8.86 -10.64 -9.43
N ILE A 149 7.63 -10.11 -9.46
CA ILE A 149 6.48 -10.66 -8.72
C ILE A 149 5.38 -11.10 -9.69
N ASN A 150 5.16 -12.41 -9.75
CA ASN A 150 4.09 -12.98 -10.57
C ASN A 150 2.71 -12.73 -9.95
N MET A 151 1.96 -11.82 -10.58
CA MET A 151 0.58 -11.47 -10.19
C MET A 151 -0.49 -12.00 -11.16
N LYS A 152 -0.13 -12.86 -12.11
CA LYS A 152 -1.03 -13.32 -13.19
C LYS A 152 -2.30 -14.00 -12.67
N SER A 153 -2.23 -14.73 -11.57
CA SER A 153 -3.39 -15.39 -10.96
C SER A 153 -4.14 -14.53 -9.94
N LYS A 154 -3.64 -13.33 -9.60
CA LYS A 154 -4.13 -12.50 -8.48
C LYS A 154 -4.91 -11.27 -8.95
N HIS A 155 -5.70 -11.42 -10.01
CA HIS A 155 -6.45 -10.32 -10.62
C HIS A 155 -7.29 -9.53 -9.61
N ALA A 156 -7.98 -10.19 -8.68
CA ALA A 156 -8.82 -9.51 -7.68
C ALA A 156 -8.04 -8.53 -6.79
N VAL A 157 -6.81 -8.90 -6.39
CA VAL A 157 -5.94 -8.04 -5.56
C VAL A 157 -5.47 -6.83 -6.36
N VAL A 158 -5.08 -7.05 -7.61
CA VAL A 158 -4.62 -5.99 -8.53
C VAL A 158 -5.77 -5.03 -8.84
N TYR A 159 -6.96 -5.55 -9.16
CA TYR A 159 -8.15 -4.72 -9.39
C TYR A 159 -8.49 -3.86 -8.18
N ARG A 160 -8.49 -4.45 -6.98
CA ARG A 160 -8.75 -3.71 -5.76
C ARG A 160 -7.74 -2.59 -5.54
N ALA A 161 -6.45 -2.87 -5.72
CA ALA A 161 -5.41 -1.85 -5.59
C ALA A 161 -5.57 -0.72 -6.61
N ILE A 162 -5.89 -1.05 -7.87
CA ILE A 162 -6.18 -0.07 -8.92
C ILE A 162 -7.37 0.82 -8.53
N GLN A 163 -8.48 0.23 -8.07
CA GLN A 163 -9.67 0.99 -7.68
C GLN A 163 -9.40 1.90 -6.49
N GLU A 164 -8.65 1.42 -5.49
CA GLU A 164 -8.26 2.24 -4.34
C GLU A 164 -7.40 3.44 -4.75
N VAL A 165 -6.47 3.28 -5.70
CA VAL A 165 -5.66 4.40 -6.20
C VAL A 165 -6.45 5.34 -7.09
N LYS A 166 -7.33 4.82 -7.95
CA LYS A 166 -8.24 5.65 -8.74
C LYS A 166 -9.12 6.54 -7.86
N ALA A 167 -9.69 5.98 -6.79
CA ALA A 167 -10.48 6.74 -5.83
C ALA A 167 -9.68 7.82 -5.09
N SER A 168 -8.36 7.65 -4.92
CA SER A 168 -7.50 8.70 -4.37
C SER A 168 -7.08 9.77 -5.38
N LEU A 169 -7.12 9.45 -6.68
CA LEU A 169 -6.78 10.36 -7.77
C LEU A 169 -7.99 11.13 -8.31
N THR A 170 -9.21 10.69 -8.03
CA THR A 170 -10.43 11.44 -8.38
C THR A 170 -10.48 12.73 -7.56
N VAL A 171 -10.04 13.82 -8.18
CA VAL A 171 -10.30 15.19 -7.73
C VAL A 171 -11.80 15.46 -7.87
N SER A 172 -12.42 16.12 -6.89
CA SER A 172 -13.82 16.53 -7.02
C SER A 172 -13.95 17.43 -8.25
N PRO A 173 -14.94 17.21 -9.15
CA PRO A 173 -15.19 18.11 -10.28
C PRO A 173 -15.32 19.58 -9.82
N GLU A 174 -15.88 19.79 -8.63
CA GLU A 174 -16.04 21.12 -8.02
C GLU A 174 -14.69 21.82 -7.79
N VAL A 175 -13.63 21.06 -7.47
CA VAL A 175 -12.28 21.59 -7.27
C VAL A 175 -11.58 21.78 -8.62
N GLU A 176 -11.71 20.82 -9.52
CA GLU A 176 -11.07 20.81 -10.84
C GLU A 176 -11.58 21.96 -11.75
N TYR A 177 -12.89 22.26 -11.71
CA TYR A 177 -13.51 23.31 -12.50
C TYR A 177 -13.74 24.63 -11.74
N SER A 178 -13.20 24.77 -10.52
CA SER A 178 -13.40 25.98 -9.69
C SER A 178 -12.93 27.28 -10.34
N LEU A 179 -11.93 27.20 -11.23
CA LEU A 179 -11.35 28.35 -11.93
C LEU A 179 -12.02 28.63 -13.30
N LEU A 180 -12.84 27.71 -13.80
CA LEU A 180 -13.49 27.86 -15.11
C LEU A 180 -14.37 29.12 -15.20
N PRO A 181 -15.19 29.47 -14.19
CA PRO A 181 -16.01 30.67 -14.24
C PRO A 181 -15.17 31.94 -14.45
N GLY A 182 -14.12 32.13 -13.65
CA GLY A 182 -13.24 33.30 -13.76
C GLY A 182 -12.44 33.34 -15.06
N PHE A 183 -12.03 32.17 -15.59
CA PHE A 183 -11.40 32.08 -16.91
C PHE A 183 -12.34 32.52 -18.03
N MET A 184 -13.60 32.04 -18.01
CA MET A 184 -14.59 32.37 -19.03
C MET A 184 -14.98 33.86 -18.99
N GLU A 185 -15.11 34.44 -17.79
CA GLU A 185 -15.32 35.88 -17.61
C GLU A 185 -14.16 36.71 -18.18
N ALA A 186 -12.92 36.39 -17.83
CA ALA A 186 -11.73 37.07 -18.35
C ALA A 186 -11.61 36.95 -19.88
N PHE A 187 -12.02 35.80 -20.45
CA PHE A 187 -12.06 35.61 -21.89
C PHE A 187 -13.11 36.49 -22.57
N ALA A 188 -14.30 36.62 -21.99
CA ALA A 188 -15.36 37.48 -22.51
C ALA A 188 -14.98 38.98 -22.45
N GLU A 189 -14.31 39.41 -21.39
CA GLU A 189 -13.76 40.78 -21.29
C GLU A 189 -12.72 41.06 -22.37
N ALA A 190 -11.88 40.08 -22.69
CA ALA A 190 -10.85 40.21 -23.73
C ALA A 190 -11.41 40.14 -25.17
N ASN A 191 -12.63 39.63 -25.37
CA ASN A 191 -13.23 39.40 -26.70
C ASN A 191 -14.63 40.01 -26.79
N PRO A 192 -14.73 41.32 -27.13
CA PRO A 192 -16.01 42.00 -27.29
C PRO A 192 -16.88 41.30 -28.35
N GLY A 193 -18.05 40.81 -27.95
CA GLY A 193 -18.98 40.06 -28.81
C GLY A 193 -19.17 38.59 -28.43
N SER A 194 -18.31 38.05 -27.56
CA SER A 194 -18.49 36.71 -26.99
C SER A 194 -19.38 36.76 -25.74
N ARG A 195 -20.29 35.79 -25.58
CA ARG A 195 -21.12 35.62 -24.37
C ARG A 195 -20.88 34.26 -23.74
N VAL A 196 -20.76 34.23 -22.41
CA VAL A 196 -20.58 33.01 -21.62
C VAL A 196 -21.94 32.57 -21.10
N CYS A 197 -22.40 31.39 -21.53
CA CYS A 197 -23.62 30.77 -21.04
C CYS A 197 -23.27 29.61 -20.09
N LEU A 198 -23.13 29.90 -18.80
CA LEU A 198 -22.95 28.89 -17.75
C LEU A 198 -24.21 28.83 -16.87
N GLU A 199 -24.79 27.65 -16.68
CA GLU A 199 -25.80 27.42 -15.64
C GLU A 199 -25.08 27.15 -14.31
N LEU A 200 -25.16 28.13 -13.39
CA LEU A 200 -24.64 28.05 -12.02
C LEU A 200 -25.79 27.74 -11.03
N ASP A 201 -25.49 27.01 -9.95
CA ASP A 201 -26.45 26.79 -8.86
C ASP A 201 -26.47 27.99 -7.90
N SER A 202 -27.35 27.90 -6.90
CA SER A 202 -27.45 28.85 -5.78
C SER A 202 -26.18 29.04 -4.95
N ARG A 203 -25.12 28.25 -5.19
CA ARG A 203 -23.82 28.31 -4.52
C ARG A 203 -22.68 28.71 -5.47
N ASN A 204 -22.99 29.18 -6.68
CA ASN A 204 -22.03 29.50 -7.73
C ASN A 204 -21.21 28.29 -8.23
N SER A 205 -21.71 27.07 -8.04
CA SER A 205 -21.12 25.85 -8.59
C SER A 205 -21.75 25.52 -9.94
N LEU A 206 -20.95 24.94 -10.84
CA LEU A 206 -21.34 24.60 -12.22
C LEU A 206 -22.32 23.42 -12.24
N VAL A 207 -23.53 23.58 -12.80
CA VAL A 207 -24.64 22.60 -12.68
C VAL A 207 -24.75 21.66 -13.87
N ARG A 208 -24.27 22.09 -15.04
CA ARG A 208 -24.36 21.31 -16.27
C ARG A 208 -23.08 21.39 -17.08
N ILE A 209 -22.35 20.28 -17.09
CA ILE A 209 -21.37 19.96 -18.13
C ILE A 209 -22.17 19.18 -19.18
N GLN A 210 -22.50 19.79 -20.32
CA GLN A 210 -23.01 19.02 -21.45
C GLN A 210 -21.93 18.03 -21.88
N ASP A 211 -22.32 16.81 -22.31
CA ASP A 211 -21.42 15.70 -22.71
C ASP A 211 -20.45 16.03 -23.88
N ALA A 212 -20.47 17.25 -24.38
CA ALA A 212 -19.43 17.84 -25.21
C ALA A 212 -19.12 19.24 -24.68
N ILE A 213 -17.86 19.46 -24.27
CA ILE A 213 -17.27 20.81 -24.17
C ILE A 213 -17.08 21.32 -25.61
N LEU A 214 -18.19 21.54 -26.31
CA LEU A 214 -18.21 22.46 -27.43
C LEU A 214 -18.88 23.70 -26.84
N PRO A 215 -18.12 24.77 -26.56
CA PRO A 215 -18.76 26.03 -26.26
C PRO A 215 -19.66 26.34 -27.46
N VAL A 216 -20.97 26.43 -27.23
CA VAL A 216 -21.90 26.89 -28.26
C VAL A 216 -21.69 28.40 -28.33
N TRP A 217 -20.84 28.81 -29.26
CA TRP A 217 -20.57 30.21 -29.56
C TRP A 217 -21.68 30.72 -30.48
N GLU A 218 -22.66 31.41 -29.92
CA GLU A 218 -23.59 32.20 -30.72
C GLU A 218 -22.91 33.52 -31.08
N VAL A 219 -22.63 33.71 -32.37
CA VAL A 219 -22.20 35.00 -32.92
C VAL A 219 -23.47 35.74 -33.34
N ASP A 220 -23.72 36.90 -32.74
CA ASP A 220 -24.84 37.77 -33.13
C ASP A 220 -24.47 38.46 -34.46
N GLU A 221 -24.88 37.89 -35.59
CA GLU A 221 -24.76 38.54 -36.91
C GLU A 221 -25.79 39.67 -37.05
N ARG A 222 -25.65 40.75 -36.28
CA ARG A 222 -26.35 42.02 -36.54
C ARG A 222 -25.49 43.23 -36.17
N THR A 223 -24.62 43.62 -37.08
CA THR A 223 -24.49 44.94 -37.77
C THR A 223 -23.06 45.22 -38.21
#